data_AF-A0A2S9Y6I3-F1
#
_entry.id   AF-A0A2S9Y6I3-F1
#
_cell.length_a   1.000
_cell.length_b   1.000
_cell.length_c   1.000
_cell.angle_alpha   90.00
_cell.angle_beta   90.00
_cell.angle_gamma   90.00
#
_symmetry.space_group_name_H-M   'P 1'
#
loop_
_entity.id
_entity.type
_entity.pdbx_description
1 polymer ?
#
loop_
_entity_poly.entity_id
_entity_poly.type
_entity_poly.pdbx_seq_one_letter_code
_entity_poly.pdbx_strand_id
1 'polypeptide(L)'
;MPISELLALLEGGRTGRLLGTLTLGECRDGTADEQSIKLHNKAKQRAAYDARILDALREADEPLSPTEVRELVGGSPDQARTALQRLAAAKKITRTWKSRGHGYRLR
;
A
#
# COMPACT_ATOMS: atom_id res chain seq x y z
N MET A 1 -13.63 -19.18 15.39
CA MET A 1 -14.88 -18.45 15.64
C MET A 1 -16.01 -19.21 14.95
N PRO A 2 -17.00 -19.72 15.67
CA PRO A 2 -18.15 -20.41 15.09
C PRO A 2 -19.06 -19.44 14.31
N ILE A 3 -19.76 -19.95 13.30
CA ILE A 3 -20.66 -19.17 12.42
C ILE A 3 -21.76 -18.43 13.20
N SER A 4 -22.22 -19.01 14.31
CA SER A 4 -23.22 -18.40 15.19
C SER A 4 -22.77 -17.08 15.84
N GLU A 5 -21.49 -16.99 16.25
CA GLU A 5 -20.93 -15.74 16.79
C GLU A 5 -20.83 -14.66 15.71
N LEU A 6 -20.57 -15.06 14.46
CA LEU A 6 -20.53 -14.18 13.30
C LEU A 6 -21.91 -13.61 12.95
N LEU A 7 -22.97 -14.42 13.11
CA LEU A 7 -24.37 -14.01 12.91
C LEU A 7 -24.85 -13.05 14.01
N ALA A 8 -24.44 -13.26 15.26
CA ALA A 8 -24.75 -12.33 16.35
C ALA A 8 -24.11 -10.93 16.15
N LEU A 9 -22.93 -10.87 15.53
CA LEU A 9 -22.27 -9.61 15.16
C LEU A 9 -23.00 -8.89 14.00
N LEU A 10 -23.68 -9.65 13.12
CA LEU A 10 -24.51 -9.13 12.04
C LEU A 10 -25.84 -8.54 12.54
N GLU A 11 -26.50 -9.20 13.51
CA GLU A 11 -27.76 -8.71 14.11
C GLU A 11 -27.55 -7.43 14.95
N GLY A 12 -26.37 -7.25 15.55
CA GLY A 12 -26.02 -6.08 16.35
C GLY A 12 -25.62 -4.82 15.56
N GLY A 13 -25.74 -4.82 14.23
CA GLY A 13 -25.49 -3.64 13.38
C GLY A 13 -24.04 -3.13 13.37
N ARG A 14 -23.08 -3.93 13.85
CA ARG A 14 -21.64 -3.58 13.85
C ARG A 14 -20.94 -4.18 12.63
N THR A 15 -21.37 -3.80 11.44
CA THR A 15 -20.67 -4.14 10.18
C THR A 15 -19.53 -3.17 9.93
N GLY A 16 -18.52 -3.19 10.81
CA GLY A 16 -17.34 -2.36 10.74
C GLY A 16 -16.10 -3.16 10.35
N ARG A 17 -15.83 -3.25 9.05
CA ARG A 17 -14.53 -3.55 8.39
C ARG A 17 -13.69 -4.71 8.95
N LEU A 18 -13.67 -5.80 8.19
CA LEU A 18 -12.51 -6.71 8.14
C LEU A 18 -11.77 -6.51 6.81
N LEU A 19 -10.58 -5.92 6.91
CA LEU A 19 -9.42 -6.10 6.02
C LEU A 19 -9.72 -6.63 4.60
N GLY A 20 -10.24 -5.78 3.72
CA GLY A 20 -10.13 -5.99 2.27
C GLY A 20 -11.06 -7.03 1.64
N THR A 21 -12.12 -7.47 2.32
CA THR A 21 -13.18 -8.30 1.72
C THR A 21 -14.53 -7.60 1.85
N LEU A 22 -15.23 -7.45 0.72
CA LEU A 22 -16.63 -6.98 0.69
C LEU A 22 -17.45 -7.76 1.72
N THR A 23 -18.36 -7.07 2.39
CA THR A 23 -19.37 -7.73 3.23
C THR A 23 -20.24 -8.63 2.35
N LEU A 24 -20.78 -9.72 2.92
CA LEU A 24 -21.67 -10.63 2.19
C LEU A 24 -22.92 -9.90 1.63
N GLY A 25 -23.33 -8.79 2.27
CA GLY A 25 -24.39 -7.91 1.76
C GLY A 25 -23.98 -7.16 0.48
N GLU A 26 -22.77 -6.59 0.44
CA GLU A 26 -22.23 -5.93 -0.75
C GLU A 26 -22.00 -6.92 -1.92
N CYS A 27 -21.68 -8.18 -1.63
CA CYS A 27 -21.64 -9.24 -2.65
C CYS A 27 -23.03 -9.65 -3.17
N ARG A 28 -24.07 -9.55 -2.32
CA ARG A 28 -25.45 -9.94 -2.67
C ARG A 28 -26.15 -8.90 -3.53
N ASP A 29 -25.90 -7.62 -3.29
CA ASP A 29 -26.62 -6.53 -3.96
C ASP A 29 -25.87 -5.97 -5.19
N GLY A 30 -24.66 -6.45 -5.48
CA GLY A 30 -23.88 -6.11 -6.68
C GLY A 30 -23.38 -4.66 -6.75
N THR A 31 -23.57 -3.87 -5.69
CA THR A 31 -23.22 -2.45 -5.65
C THR A 31 -22.25 -2.19 -4.50
N ALA A 32 -20.95 -2.28 -4.79
CA ALA A 32 -19.96 -1.66 -3.90
C ALA A 32 -20.20 -0.14 -3.89
N ASP A 33 -20.23 0.48 -2.71
CA ASP A 33 -20.40 1.93 -2.63
C ASP A 33 -19.22 2.67 -3.27
N GLU A 34 -19.48 3.87 -3.79
CA GLU A 34 -18.49 4.66 -4.53
C GLU A 34 -17.23 4.97 -3.72
N GLN A 35 -17.34 5.09 -2.39
CA GLN A 35 -16.20 5.34 -1.51
C GLN A 35 -15.32 4.10 -1.38
N SER A 36 -15.93 2.91 -1.28
CA SER A 36 -15.22 1.63 -1.27
C SER A 36 -14.49 1.38 -2.59
N ILE A 37 -15.11 1.68 -3.74
CA ILE A 37 -14.46 1.61 -5.06
C ILE A 37 -13.27 2.57 -5.14
N LYS A 38 -13.45 3.84 -4.71
CA LYS A 38 -12.37 4.84 -4.67
C LYS A 38 -11.22 4.40 -3.78
N LEU A 39 -11.51 3.82 -2.61
CA LEU A 39 -10.50 3.34 -1.68
C LEU A 39 -9.72 2.15 -2.26
N HIS A 40 -10.42 1.18 -2.87
CA HIS A 40 -9.79 0.05 -3.54
C HIS A 40 -8.86 0.50 -4.67
N ASN A 41 -9.34 1.42 -5.53
CA ASN A 41 -8.53 1.98 -6.61
C ASN A 41 -7.31 2.72 -6.07
N LYS A 42 -7.44 3.48 -4.98
CA LYS A 42 -6.31 4.16 -4.34
C LYS A 42 -5.30 3.16 -3.77
N ALA A 43 -5.77 2.06 -3.17
CA ALA A 43 -4.88 0.99 -2.68
C ALA A 43 -4.14 0.29 -3.84
N LYS A 44 -4.84 0.01 -4.94
CA LYS A 44 -4.25 -0.58 -6.16
C LYS A 44 -3.21 0.35 -6.80
N GLN A 45 -3.52 1.64 -6.92
CA GLN A 45 -2.57 2.65 -7.41
C GLN A 45 -1.33 2.75 -6.52
N ARG A 46 -1.53 2.70 -5.20
CA ARG A 46 -0.44 2.68 -4.22
C ARG A 46 0.44 1.44 -4.34
N ALA A 47 -0.14 0.27 -4.60
CA ALA A 47 0.62 -0.96 -4.80
C ALA A 47 1.39 -0.95 -6.12
N ALA A 48 0.79 -0.42 -7.19
CA ALA A 48 1.47 -0.25 -8.47
C ALA A 48 2.63 0.77 -8.38
N TYR A 49 2.48 1.82 -7.59
CA TYR A 49 3.56 2.77 -7.34
C TYR A 49 4.70 2.14 -6.54
N ASP A 50 4.38 1.38 -5.50
CA ASP A 50 5.38 0.63 -4.73
C ASP A 50 6.16 -0.37 -5.59
N ALA A 51 5.47 -1.08 -6.49
CA ALA A 51 6.11 -2.02 -7.41
C ALA A 51 7.15 -1.30 -8.29
N ARG A 52 6.79 -0.16 -8.89
CA ARG A 52 7.72 0.64 -9.69
C ARG A 52 8.94 1.13 -8.90
N ILE A 53 8.76 1.50 -7.63
CA ILE A 53 9.89 1.85 -6.76
C ILE A 53 10.80 0.64 -6.52
N LEU A 54 10.22 -0.53 -6.26
CA LEU A 54 11.01 -1.76 -6.05
C LEU A 54 11.78 -2.17 -7.31
N ASP A 55 11.18 -2.01 -8.48
CA ASP A 55 11.84 -2.28 -9.76
C ASP A 55 12.98 -1.27 -10.01
N ALA A 56 12.74 0.03 -9.78
CA ALA A 56 13.79 1.06 -9.89
C ALA A 56 14.96 0.81 -8.91
N LEU A 57 14.66 0.35 -7.69
CA LEU A 57 15.68 -0.02 -6.70
C LEU A 57 16.39 -1.35 -7.03
N ARG A 58 15.79 -2.21 -7.86
CA ARG A 58 16.42 -3.46 -8.34
C ARG A 58 17.41 -3.18 -9.47
N GLU A 59 17.04 -2.27 -10.36
CA GLU A 59 17.86 -1.88 -11.51
C GLU A 59 19.02 -0.95 -11.11
N ALA A 60 18.93 -0.30 -9.95
CA ALA A 60 19.97 0.59 -9.47
C ALA A 60 21.11 -0.16 -8.76
N ASP A 61 22.34 0.00 -9.26
CA ASP A 61 23.55 -0.52 -8.62
C ASP A 61 23.88 0.20 -7.30
N GLU A 62 23.53 1.50 -7.20
CA GLU A 62 23.72 2.31 -6.00
C GLU A 62 22.41 2.55 -5.24
N PRO A 63 22.48 2.80 -3.90
CA PRO A 63 21.30 3.21 -3.16
C PRO A 63 20.70 4.49 -3.73
N LEU A 64 19.38 4.51 -3.92
CA LEU A 64 18.67 5.68 -4.45
C LEU A 64 18.13 6.55 -3.31
N SER A 65 18.37 7.85 -3.39
CA SER A 65 17.76 8.85 -2.52
C SER A 65 16.27 9.06 -2.86
N PRO A 66 15.48 9.65 -1.95
CA PRO A 66 14.07 9.97 -2.23
C PRO A 66 13.87 10.80 -3.50
N THR A 67 14.80 11.71 -3.79
CA THR A 67 14.76 12.57 -4.98
C THR A 67 15.00 11.76 -6.26
N GLU A 68 16.01 10.88 -6.26
CA GLU A 68 16.34 10.02 -7.41
C GLU A 68 15.19 9.02 -7.69
N VAL A 69 14.60 8.44 -6.63
CA VAL A 69 13.41 7.56 -6.78
C VAL A 69 12.25 8.32 -7.42
N ARG A 70 12.01 9.58 -7.01
CA ARG A 70 10.98 10.43 -7.62
C ARG A 70 11.29 10.73 -9.08
N GLU A 71 12.54 11.00 -9.42
CA GLU A 71 12.95 11.32 -10.80
C GLU A 71 12.78 10.11 -11.73
N LEU A 72 13.05 8.90 -11.25
CA LEU A 72 12.89 7.66 -12.03
C LEU A 72 11.43 7.21 -12.13
N VAL A 73 10.67 7.23 -11.03
CA VAL A 73 9.32 6.65 -10.97
C VAL A 73 8.23 7.69 -11.26
N GLY A 74 8.56 8.97 -11.12
CA GLY A 74 7.62 10.09 -11.18
C GLY A 74 6.77 10.23 -9.93
N GLY A 75 5.84 11.20 -9.96
CA GLY A 75 4.93 11.51 -8.85
C GLY A 75 5.40 12.68 -7.98
N SER A 76 4.66 12.94 -6.90
CA SER A 76 4.98 14.04 -5.99
C SER A 76 6.06 13.66 -4.97
N PRO A 77 6.79 14.63 -4.39
CA PRO A 77 7.76 14.38 -3.33
C PRO A 77 7.17 13.60 -2.14
N ASP A 78 5.95 13.96 -1.73
CA ASP A 78 5.26 13.31 -0.61
C ASP A 78 4.85 11.88 -0.93
N GLN A 79 4.47 11.61 -2.18
CA GLN A 79 4.13 10.27 -2.64
C GLN A 79 5.35 9.34 -2.58
N ALA A 80 6.50 9.79 -3.10
CA ALA A 80 7.75 9.04 -3.04
C ALA A 80 8.18 8.78 -1.58
N ARG A 81 8.16 9.81 -0.73
CA ARG A 81 8.53 9.69 0.68
C ARG A 81 7.61 8.72 1.44
N THR A 82 6.30 8.85 1.28
CA THR A 82 5.31 7.98 1.93
C THR A 82 5.46 6.52 1.49
N ALA A 83 5.69 6.30 0.19
CA ALA A 83 5.92 4.96 -0.35
C ALA A 83 7.20 4.33 0.19
N LEU A 84 8.32 5.07 0.22
CA LEU A 84 9.58 4.60 0.79
C LEU A 84 9.45 4.26 2.28
N GLN A 85 8.79 5.11 3.08
CA GLN A 85 8.53 4.82 4.50
C GLN A 85 7.72 3.53 4.67
N ARG A 86 6.67 3.35 3.86
CA ARG A 86 5.84 2.15 3.88
C ARG A 86 6.62 0.89 3.48
N LEU A 87 7.43 0.96 2.43
CA LEU A 87 8.27 -0.15 1.98
C LEU A 87 9.35 -0.52 3.01
N ALA A 88 9.93 0.48 3.69
CA ALA A 88 10.89 0.28 4.77
C ALA A 88 10.22 -0.37 6.00
N ALA A 89 9.03 0.10 6.38
CA ALA A 89 8.24 -0.50 7.45
C ALA A 89 7.84 -1.97 7.13
N ALA A 90 7.56 -2.26 5.86
CA ALA A 90 7.32 -3.60 5.36
C ALA A 90 8.60 -4.46 5.18
N LYS A 91 9.77 -3.94 5.57
CA LYS A 91 11.09 -4.59 5.47
C LYS A 91 11.49 -4.99 4.04
N LYS A 92 10.89 -4.41 3.00
CA LYS A 92 11.25 -4.69 1.60
C LYS A 92 12.50 -3.93 1.14
N ILE A 93 12.76 -2.79 1.78
CA ILE A 93 13.91 -1.94 1.51
C ILE A 93 14.59 -1.58 2.83
N THR A 94 15.89 -1.28 2.76
CA THR A 94 16.68 -0.82 3.89
C THR A 94 17.28 0.54 3.58
N ARG A 95 17.32 1.41 4.59
CA ARG A 95 18.00 2.70 4.50
C ARG A 95 19.51 2.48 4.68
N THR A 96 20.30 2.87 3.69
CA THR A 96 21.76 2.74 3.70
C THR A 96 22.42 4.10 3.52
N TRP A 97 23.70 4.18 3.83
CA TRP A 97 24.49 5.39 3.57
C TRP A 97 24.96 5.44 2.12
N LYS A 98 24.97 6.65 1.56
CA LYS A 98 25.50 7.02 0.24
C LYS A 98 26.54 8.12 0.46
N SER A 99 27.42 8.33 -0.51
CA SER A 99 28.46 9.37 -0.49
C SER A 99 27.95 10.79 -0.14
N ARG A 100 26.71 11.14 -0.50
CA ARG A 100 26.09 12.45 -0.22
C ARG A 100 24.86 12.41 0.68
N GLY A 101 24.73 11.38 1.53
CA GLY A 101 23.64 11.30 2.50
C GLY A 101 23.11 9.88 2.68
N HIS A 102 21.80 9.72 2.75
CA HIS A 102 21.18 8.40 2.86
C HIS A 102 20.45 8.04 1.57
N GLY A 103 20.48 6.75 1.24
CA GLY A 103 19.71 6.16 0.16
C GLY A 103 18.91 4.96 0.65
N TYR A 104 18.16 4.37 -0.25
CA TYR A 104 17.41 3.14 -0.04
C TYR A 104 17.91 2.10 -1.02
N ARG A 105 17.98 0.86 -0.57
CA ARG A 105 18.27 -0.32 -1.39
C ARG A 105 17.29 -1.44 -1.02
N LEU A 106 17.05 -2.36 -1.94
CA LEU A 106 16.36 -3.61 -1.61
C LEU A 106 17.06 -4.32 -0.45
N ARG A 107 16.26 -4.93 0.43
CA ARG A 107 16.75 -5.76 1.52
C ARG A 107 17.11 -7.15 1.02
#